data_AF-A0A177GCX8-F1
#
_entry.id   AF-A0A177GCX8-F1
#
_cell.length_a   1.000
_cell.length_b   1.000
_cell.length_c   1.000
_cell.angle_alpha   90.00
_cell.angle_beta   90.00
_cell.angle_gamma   90.00
#
_symmetry.space_group_name_H-M   'P 1'
#
loop_
_entity.id
_entity.type
_entity.pdbx_description
1 polymer ?
#
loop_
_entity_poly.entity_id
_entity_poly.type
_entity_poly.pdbx_seq_one_letter_code
_entity_poly.pdbx_strand_id
1 'polypeptide(L)'
;MTYVVRDTCSAWSTQQHLDIQSATRNGGAVNMVSDYTTLESKDGRHLVFRTVQKSNDAVLQVVSGEATVDAQGHGVVQYDKPIKKTLKLPDGTLFPMAHTAAILAAAQQHTPNIAPLLFDGTGPDGAQETYITLLGWGPPKDPVTSPALANQPAGRVHVAFFSRTPDSILPDYEIGMRYFANGVSDMLDMDFGDFRMRGTLHSLTLPPRAAHC
;
A
#
# COMPACT_ATOMS: atom_id res chain seq x y z
N MET A 1 11.02 9.16 1.74
CA MET A 1 10.10 8.12 2.23
C MET A 1 10.89 7.07 3.02
N THR A 2 10.37 6.66 4.17
CA THR A 2 10.77 5.42 4.86
C THR A 2 9.57 4.48 4.93
N TYR A 3 9.83 3.19 4.83
CA TYR A 3 8.81 2.14 4.90
C TYR A 3 9.40 0.95 5.68
N VAL A 4 8.71 0.53 6.73
CA VAL A 4 9.15 -0.52 7.65
C VAL A 4 8.03 -1.52 7.80
N VAL A 5 8.32 -2.78 7.51
CA VAL A 5 7.45 -3.91 7.84
C VAL A 5 8.14 -4.75 8.91
N ARG A 6 7.39 -5.06 9.97
CA ARG A 6 7.83 -5.96 11.03
C ARG A 6 6.93 -7.17 11.08
N ASP A 7 7.56 -8.33 11.07
CA ASP A 7 6.92 -9.59 11.40
C ASP A 7 6.78 -9.68 12.93
N THR A 8 5.54 -9.78 13.40
CA THR A 8 5.23 -10.09 14.81
C THR A 8 4.42 -11.39 14.85
N CYS A 9 4.31 -12.03 16.03
CA CYS A 9 3.71 -13.36 16.13
C CYS A 9 2.27 -13.46 15.61
N SER A 10 1.45 -12.43 15.80
CA SER A 10 0.06 -12.45 15.39
C SER A 10 -0.26 -11.51 14.23
N ALA A 11 0.67 -10.63 13.84
CA ALA A 11 0.40 -9.56 12.88
C ALA A 11 1.63 -9.09 12.11
N TRP A 12 1.38 -8.40 11.00
CA TRP A 12 2.32 -7.53 10.33
C TRP A 12 2.13 -6.11 10.84
N SER A 13 3.21 -5.48 11.31
CA SER A 13 3.21 -4.05 11.62
C SER A 13 3.87 -3.28 10.50
N THR A 14 3.16 -2.34 9.90
CA THR A 14 3.68 -1.47 8.85
C THR A 14 3.75 -0.05 9.36
N GLN A 15 4.87 0.62 9.10
CA GLN A 15 5.05 2.05 9.36
C GLN A 15 5.64 2.70 8.11
N GLN A 16 5.04 3.80 7.69
CA GLN A 16 5.50 4.59 6.57
C GLN A 16 5.56 6.06 6.98
N HIS A 17 6.64 6.72 6.60
CA HIS A 17 6.78 8.17 6.68
C HIS A 17 7.15 8.71 5.30
N LEU A 18 6.28 9.57 4.77
CA LEU A 18 6.45 10.23 3.49
C LEU A 18 6.55 11.74 3.73
N ASP A 19 7.62 12.35 3.24
CA ASP A 19 7.88 13.80 3.29
C ASP A 19 8.09 14.24 1.84
N ILE A 20 7.27 15.20 1.40
CA ILE A 20 7.25 15.74 0.04
C ILE A 20 7.39 17.25 0.14
N GLN A 21 8.47 17.78 -0.42
CA GLN A 21 8.64 19.20 -0.62
C GLN A 21 8.33 19.55 -2.07
N SER A 22 7.36 20.44 -2.26
CA SER A 22 6.96 20.94 -3.57
C SER A 22 7.15 22.45 -3.64
N ALA A 23 7.52 22.94 -4.82
CA ALA A 23 7.60 24.37 -5.10
C ALA A 23 6.35 24.80 -5.88
N THR A 24 5.68 25.84 -5.39
CA THR A 24 4.54 26.45 -6.08
C THR A 24 5.02 27.43 -7.14
N ARG A 25 4.15 27.74 -8.12
CA ARG A 25 4.44 28.74 -9.17
C ARG A 25 4.80 30.13 -8.64
N ASN A 26 4.36 30.47 -7.42
CA ASN A 26 4.60 31.76 -6.79
C ASN A 26 5.91 31.77 -5.96
N GLY A 27 6.71 30.70 -6.03
CA GLY A 27 7.98 30.59 -5.29
C GLY A 27 7.84 30.16 -3.82
N GLY A 28 6.62 29.91 -3.35
CA GLY A 28 6.40 29.32 -2.01
C GLY A 28 6.67 27.82 -2.02
N ALA A 29 7.28 27.30 -0.96
CA ALA A 29 7.43 25.87 -0.73
C ALA A 29 6.25 25.34 0.08
N VAL A 30 5.71 24.18 -0.29
CA VAL A 30 4.74 23.43 0.49
C VAL A 30 5.41 22.13 0.91
N ASN A 31 5.44 21.90 2.22
CA ASN A 31 5.86 20.63 2.79
C ASN A 31 4.63 19.79 3.14
N MET A 32 4.50 18.61 2.53
CA MET A 32 3.48 17.63 2.87
C MET A 32 4.11 16.42 3.55
N VAL A 33 3.59 16.07 4.72
CA VAL A 33 4.04 14.91 5.49
C VAL A 33 2.86 13.95 5.67
N SER A 34 3.07 12.67 5.38
CA SER A 34 2.10 11.60 5.61
C SER A 34 2.74 10.49 6.45
N ASP A 35 2.21 10.32 7.66
CA ASP A 35 2.55 9.22 8.57
C ASP A 35 1.45 8.17 8.51
N TYR A 36 1.81 6.93 8.17
CA TYR A 36 0.89 5.80 8.05
C TYR A 36 1.35 4.64 8.90
N THR A 37 0.45 4.05 9.67
CA THR A 37 0.74 2.91 10.54
C THR A 37 -0.41 1.92 10.53
N THR A 38 -0.09 0.64 10.37
CA THR A 38 -1.06 -0.44 10.48
C THR A 38 -0.55 -1.62 11.30
N LEU A 39 -1.52 -2.37 11.83
CA LEU A 39 -1.34 -3.69 12.38
C LEU A 39 -2.36 -4.61 11.70
N GLU A 40 -1.87 -5.51 10.85
CA GLU A 40 -2.70 -6.44 10.08
C GLU A 40 -2.48 -7.86 10.58
N SER A 41 -3.54 -8.57 10.94
CA SER A 41 -3.43 -9.96 11.42
C SER A 41 -2.87 -10.90 10.35
N LYS A 42 -2.15 -11.95 10.75
CA LYS A 42 -1.53 -12.90 9.80
C LYS A 42 -2.54 -13.62 8.89
N ASP A 43 -3.77 -13.77 9.34
CA ASP A 43 -4.87 -14.36 8.56
C ASP A 43 -5.57 -13.35 7.64
N GLY A 44 -5.16 -12.08 7.66
CA GLY A 44 -5.71 -11.01 6.83
C GLY A 44 -7.12 -10.57 7.21
N ARG A 45 -7.59 -10.88 8.43
CA ARG A 45 -8.99 -10.67 8.86
C ARG A 45 -9.20 -9.48 9.79
N HIS A 46 -8.14 -8.88 10.32
CA HIS A 46 -8.23 -7.68 11.15
C HIS A 46 -7.14 -6.69 10.77
N LEU A 47 -7.52 -5.41 10.66
CA LEU A 47 -6.63 -4.30 10.38
C LEU A 47 -6.92 -3.16 11.34
N VAL A 48 -5.93 -2.79 12.16
CA VAL A 48 -5.92 -1.51 12.88
C VAL A 48 -5.11 -0.51 12.05
N PHE A 49 -5.66 0.67 11.80
CA PHE A 49 -5.02 1.66 10.94
C PHE A 49 -5.03 3.06 11.52
N ARG A 50 -3.99 3.84 11.19
CA ARG A 50 -3.92 5.26 11.44
C ARG A 50 -3.07 5.95 10.37
N THR A 51 -3.64 6.98 9.78
CA THR A 51 -3.01 7.87 8.79
C THR A 51 -3.12 9.31 9.27
N VAL A 52 -2.02 10.04 9.29
CA VAL A 52 -1.97 11.47 9.63
C VAL A 52 -1.29 12.20 8.49
N GLN A 53 -2.00 13.17 7.90
CA GLN A 53 -1.48 14.02 6.85
C GLN A 53 -1.36 15.46 7.36
N LYS A 54 -0.21 16.08 7.09
CA LYS A 54 0.11 17.45 7.47
C LYS A 54 0.57 18.24 6.25
N SER A 55 0.27 19.53 6.23
CA SER A 55 0.83 20.50 5.30
C SER A 55 1.38 21.67 6.08
N ASN A 56 2.66 21.99 5.89
CA ASN A 56 3.38 23.02 6.64
C ASN A 56 3.13 22.91 8.15
N ASP A 57 3.32 21.70 8.69
CA ASP A 57 3.09 21.28 10.08
C ASP A 57 1.64 21.34 10.59
N ALA A 58 0.71 21.93 9.84
CA ALA A 58 -0.70 21.89 10.17
C ALA A 58 -1.33 20.56 9.76
N VAL A 59 -2.04 19.91 10.69
CA VAL A 59 -2.77 18.66 10.40
C VAL A 59 -3.91 18.95 9.43
N LEU A 60 -3.85 18.34 8.25
CA LEU A 60 -4.91 18.39 7.24
C LEU A 60 -5.97 17.33 7.52
N GLN A 61 -5.53 16.11 7.78
CA GLN A 61 -6.41 14.96 7.91
C GLN A 61 -5.86 13.93 8.88
N VAL A 62 -6.77 13.31 9.62
CA VAL A 62 -6.50 12.10 10.41
C VAL A 62 -7.57 11.08 10.06
N VAL A 63 -7.15 9.90 9.64
CA VAL A 63 -7.99 8.74 9.40
C VAL A 63 -7.51 7.65 10.34
N SER A 64 -8.42 7.07 11.13
CA SER A 64 -8.07 5.96 12.02
C SER A 64 -9.28 5.12 12.34
N GLY A 65 -9.03 3.86 12.68
CA GLY A 65 -10.08 2.93 13.06
C GLY A 65 -9.60 1.49 12.94
N GLU A 66 -10.58 0.59 12.87
CA GLU A 66 -10.35 -0.84 12.74
C GLU A 66 -11.27 -1.43 11.68
N ALA A 67 -10.78 -2.41 10.93
CA ALA A 67 -11.57 -3.16 9.97
C ALA A 67 -11.45 -4.66 10.23
N THR A 68 -12.55 -5.38 10.02
CA THR A 68 -12.61 -6.83 10.12
C THR A 68 -13.22 -7.43 8.86
N VAL A 69 -12.79 -8.64 8.51
CA VAL A 69 -13.41 -9.50 7.49
C VAL A 69 -13.72 -10.85 8.13
N ASP A 70 -14.98 -11.28 8.07
CA ASP A 70 -15.40 -12.56 8.65
C ASP A 70 -14.99 -13.76 7.77
N ALA A 71 -15.30 -14.98 8.23
CA ALA A 71 -14.95 -16.20 7.49
C ALA A 71 -15.74 -16.37 6.19
N GLN A 72 -16.85 -15.65 6.04
CA GLN A 72 -17.71 -15.64 4.86
C GLN A 72 -17.28 -14.57 3.85
N GLY A 73 -16.33 -13.70 4.23
CA GLY A 73 -15.79 -12.63 3.39
C GLY A 73 -16.50 -11.30 3.57
N HIS A 74 -17.49 -11.18 4.47
CA HIS A 74 -18.14 -9.91 4.75
C HIS A 74 -17.22 -9.03 5.59
N GLY A 75 -17.00 -7.80 5.13
CA GLY A 75 -16.14 -6.86 5.85
C GLY A 75 -16.90 -5.70 6.48
N VAL A 76 -16.36 -5.18 7.57
CA VAL A 76 -16.84 -3.96 8.25
C VAL A 76 -15.64 -3.13 8.66
N VAL A 77 -15.72 -1.82 8.45
CA VAL A 77 -14.78 -0.84 9.01
C VAL A 77 -15.49 0.06 10.02
N GLN A 78 -14.88 0.24 11.17
CA GLN A 78 -15.27 1.19 12.21
C GLN A 78 -14.23 2.31 12.27
N TYR A 79 -14.61 3.49 11.79
CA TYR A 79 -13.77 4.68 11.86
C TYR A 79 -13.91 5.37 13.21
N ASP A 80 -12.79 5.84 13.76
CA ASP A 80 -12.71 6.75 14.90
C ASP A 80 -12.48 8.20 14.48
N LYS A 81 -11.71 8.39 13.40
CA LYS A 81 -11.40 9.69 12.81
C LYS A 81 -11.62 9.64 11.29
N PRO A 82 -12.04 10.75 10.66
CA PRO A 82 -12.30 12.07 11.28
C PRO A 82 -13.59 12.12 12.10
N ILE A 83 -14.56 11.25 11.79
CA ILE A 83 -15.85 11.14 12.48
C ILE A 83 -16.09 9.66 12.77
N LYS A 84 -16.69 9.35 13.93
CA LYS A 84 -17.10 8.00 14.26
C LYS A 84 -18.19 7.53 13.32
N LYS A 85 -17.90 6.52 12.51
CA LYS A 85 -18.86 5.91 11.58
C LYS A 85 -18.48 4.46 11.30
N THR A 86 -19.46 3.67 10.88
CA THR A 86 -19.26 2.29 10.46
C THR A 86 -19.70 2.13 9.01
N LEU A 87 -18.85 1.54 8.18
CA LEU A 87 -19.17 1.20 6.79
C LEU A 87 -19.04 -0.31 6.59
N LYS A 88 -19.88 -0.85 5.71
CA LYS A 88 -19.67 -2.21 5.19
C LYS A 88 -18.60 -2.16 4.12
N LEU A 89 -17.68 -3.11 4.14
CA LEU A 89 -16.74 -3.35 3.06
C LEU A 89 -17.37 -4.39 2.12
N PRO A 90 -17.16 -4.28 0.79
CA PRO A 90 -17.66 -5.30 -0.12
C PRO A 90 -16.96 -6.64 0.12
N ASP A 91 -17.65 -7.72 -0.24
CA ASP A 91 -17.16 -9.06 0.01
C ASP A 91 -15.86 -9.33 -0.74
N GLY A 92 -14.89 -9.95 -0.07
CA GLY A 92 -13.57 -10.22 -0.64
C GLY A 92 -12.60 -9.03 -0.61
N THR A 93 -12.91 -7.97 0.15
CA THR A 93 -11.95 -6.90 0.44
C THR A 93 -10.70 -7.45 1.12
N LEU A 94 -9.52 -7.12 0.58
CA LEU A 94 -8.23 -7.45 1.18
C LEU A 94 -7.65 -6.26 1.94
N PHE A 95 -6.85 -6.56 2.96
CA PHE A 95 -6.00 -5.58 3.65
C PHE A 95 -4.59 -5.54 3.02
N PRO A 96 -3.78 -4.50 3.27
CA PRO A 96 -2.56 -4.21 2.50
C PRO A 96 -1.55 -5.35 2.36
N MET A 97 -1.31 -6.11 3.43
CA MET A 97 -0.37 -7.25 3.40
C MET A 97 -0.98 -8.44 2.67
N ALA A 98 -2.25 -8.75 2.89
CA ALA A 98 -2.99 -9.76 2.14
C ALA A 98 -3.08 -9.40 0.63
N HIS A 99 -3.26 -8.12 0.30
CA HIS A 99 -3.28 -7.60 -1.07
C HIS A 99 -1.91 -7.77 -1.74
N THR A 100 -0.83 -7.39 -1.04
CA THR A 100 0.54 -7.64 -1.52
C THR A 100 0.80 -9.14 -1.72
N ALA A 101 0.36 -9.99 -0.80
CA ALA A 101 0.49 -11.44 -0.94
C ALA A 101 -0.27 -11.99 -2.16
N ALA A 102 -1.47 -11.46 -2.46
CA ALA A 102 -2.23 -11.83 -3.64
C ALA A 102 -1.51 -11.44 -4.94
N ILE A 103 -0.86 -10.28 -4.99
CA ILE A 103 -0.01 -9.86 -6.13
C ILE A 103 1.14 -10.85 -6.32
N LEU A 104 1.87 -11.18 -5.26
CA LEU A 104 3.02 -12.09 -5.33
C LEU A 104 2.59 -13.51 -5.75
N ALA A 105 1.45 -13.99 -5.25
CA ALA A 105 0.89 -15.28 -5.64
C ALA A 105 0.50 -15.30 -7.12
N ALA A 106 -0.16 -14.25 -7.62
CA ALA A 106 -0.48 -14.12 -9.04
C ALA A 106 0.78 -14.10 -9.92
N ALA A 107 1.82 -13.40 -9.48
CA ALA A 107 3.09 -13.32 -10.19
C ALA A 107 3.78 -14.69 -10.30
N GLN A 108 3.83 -15.45 -9.20
CA GLN A 108 4.36 -16.82 -9.15
C GLN A 108 3.57 -17.78 -10.04
N GLN A 109 2.26 -17.59 -10.15
CA GLN A 109 1.38 -18.38 -11.01
C GLN A 109 1.37 -17.88 -12.46
N HIS A 110 2.15 -16.86 -12.80
CA HIS A 110 2.14 -16.20 -14.11
C HIS A 110 0.75 -15.71 -14.55
N THR A 111 -0.10 -15.36 -13.59
CA THR A 111 -1.40 -14.74 -13.85
C THR A 111 -1.17 -13.26 -14.16
N PRO A 112 -1.47 -12.80 -15.39
CA PRO A 112 -1.04 -11.48 -15.85
C PRO A 112 -1.87 -10.34 -15.26
N ASN A 113 -3.11 -10.60 -14.83
CA ASN A 113 -3.98 -9.58 -14.26
C ASN A 113 -4.83 -10.12 -13.12
N ILE A 114 -5.05 -9.30 -12.10
CA ILE A 114 -5.99 -9.55 -11.00
C ILE A 114 -6.70 -8.24 -10.62
N ALA A 115 -7.89 -8.33 -10.02
CA ALA A 115 -8.64 -7.15 -9.59
C ALA A 115 -9.19 -7.30 -8.16
N PRO A 116 -8.34 -7.46 -7.14
CA PRO A 116 -8.80 -7.54 -5.76
C PRO A 116 -9.29 -6.17 -5.28
N LEU A 117 -10.27 -6.19 -4.38
CA LEU A 117 -10.64 -5.01 -3.59
C LEU A 117 -9.59 -4.75 -2.51
N LEU A 118 -9.33 -3.47 -2.23
CA LEU A 118 -8.38 -3.06 -1.20
C LEU A 118 -9.06 -2.13 -0.19
N PHE A 119 -8.86 -2.41 1.10
CA PHE A 119 -9.04 -1.42 2.14
C PHE A 119 -7.70 -1.19 2.85
N ASP A 120 -7.13 0.01 2.73
CA ASP A 120 -5.80 0.34 3.26
C ASP A 120 -5.81 1.34 4.43
N GLY A 121 -6.96 1.89 4.78
CA GLY A 121 -7.09 2.85 5.87
C GLY A 121 -6.47 4.23 5.60
N THR A 122 -6.16 4.56 4.35
CA THR A 122 -5.66 5.90 3.98
C THR A 122 -6.78 6.93 3.82
N GLY A 123 -7.99 6.47 3.45
CA GLY A 123 -9.18 7.30 3.25
C GLY A 123 -10.38 6.94 4.15
N PRO A 124 -11.33 7.87 4.32
CA PRO A 124 -12.53 7.66 5.15
C PRO A 124 -13.69 6.98 4.40
N ASP A 125 -13.49 6.51 3.16
CA ASP A 125 -14.58 6.14 2.24
C ASP A 125 -14.70 4.62 1.97
N GLY A 126 -14.09 3.81 2.83
CA GLY A 126 -14.12 2.35 2.72
C GLY A 126 -13.14 1.81 1.68
N ALA A 127 -13.48 0.67 1.08
CA ALA A 127 -12.61 -0.01 0.13
C ALA A 127 -12.58 0.67 -1.24
N GLN A 128 -11.44 0.54 -1.92
CA GLN A 128 -11.20 0.93 -3.31
C GLN A 128 -11.14 -0.31 -4.21
N GLU A 129 -11.45 -0.09 -5.48
CA GLU A 129 -11.21 -1.10 -6.50
C GLU A 129 -9.77 -0.98 -6.98
N THR A 130 -9.11 -2.12 -7.19
CA THR A 130 -7.77 -2.14 -7.80
C THR A 130 -7.79 -2.99 -9.06
N TYR A 131 -7.09 -2.53 -10.09
CA TYR A 131 -6.78 -3.33 -11.27
C TYR A 131 -5.26 -3.46 -11.39
N ILE A 132 -4.79 -4.71 -11.38
CA ILE A 132 -3.37 -5.01 -11.25
C ILE A 132 -2.91 -5.76 -12.48
N THR A 133 -1.89 -5.23 -13.13
CA THR A 133 -1.21 -5.84 -14.27
C THR A 133 0.18 -6.28 -13.85
N LEU A 134 0.53 -7.53 -14.12
CA LEU A 134 1.82 -8.14 -13.81
C LEU A 134 2.56 -8.46 -15.10
N LEU A 135 3.80 -7.98 -15.19
CA LEU A 135 4.67 -8.13 -16.35
C LEU A 135 5.94 -8.90 -15.97
N GLY A 136 5.92 -10.19 -16.30
CA GLY A 136 7.01 -11.12 -16.08
C GLY A 136 7.19 -11.53 -14.62
N TRP A 137 7.88 -12.65 -14.42
CA TRP A 137 8.30 -13.13 -13.10
C TRP A 137 9.53 -14.03 -13.28
N GLY A 138 10.66 -13.66 -12.68
CA GLY A 138 11.92 -14.40 -12.84
C GLY A 138 13.14 -13.57 -12.42
N PRO A 139 14.36 -13.93 -12.86
CA PRO A 139 15.55 -13.16 -12.54
C PRO A 139 15.38 -11.68 -12.91
N PRO A 140 15.78 -10.73 -12.04
CA PRO A 140 15.65 -9.31 -12.32
C PRO A 140 16.40 -8.91 -13.60
N LYS A 141 15.72 -8.22 -14.51
CA LYS A 141 16.32 -7.70 -15.75
C LYS A 141 16.95 -6.32 -15.57
N ASP A 142 16.32 -5.48 -14.76
CA ASP A 142 16.84 -4.15 -14.41
C ASP A 142 17.85 -4.24 -13.26
N PRO A 143 18.80 -3.30 -13.15
CA PRO A 143 19.75 -3.24 -12.04
C PRO A 143 19.06 -3.33 -10.68
N VAL A 144 19.67 -4.08 -9.75
CA VAL A 144 19.17 -4.26 -8.39
C VAL A 144 20.10 -3.51 -7.43
N THR A 145 19.55 -2.52 -6.72
CA THR A 145 20.36 -1.62 -5.89
C THR A 145 20.87 -2.27 -4.60
N SER A 146 20.20 -3.33 -4.11
CA SER A 146 20.59 -4.04 -2.89
C SER A 146 21.07 -5.47 -3.19
N PRO A 147 22.28 -5.88 -2.75
CA PRO A 147 22.75 -7.25 -2.90
C PRO A 147 21.79 -8.30 -2.28
N ALA A 148 21.04 -7.93 -1.25
CA ALA A 148 20.07 -8.81 -0.60
C ALA A 148 18.90 -9.23 -1.52
N LEU A 149 18.67 -8.48 -2.60
CA LEU A 149 17.60 -8.71 -3.57
C LEU A 149 18.09 -9.34 -4.88
N ALA A 150 19.42 -9.38 -5.12
CA ALA A 150 19.99 -9.77 -6.41
C ALA A 150 19.60 -11.19 -6.86
N ASN A 151 19.40 -12.12 -5.91
CA ASN A 151 19.04 -13.51 -6.17
C ASN A 151 17.55 -13.80 -5.99
N GLN A 152 16.71 -12.78 -5.80
CA GLN A 152 15.27 -12.95 -5.66
C GLN A 152 14.61 -12.86 -7.06
N PRO A 153 13.67 -13.76 -7.39
CA PRO A 153 12.77 -13.53 -8.51
C PRO A 153 12.05 -12.19 -8.34
N ALA A 154 11.79 -11.51 -9.45
CA ALA A 154 11.10 -10.23 -9.48
C ALA A 154 10.18 -10.11 -10.69
N GLY A 155 9.21 -9.20 -10.60
CA GLY A 155 8.30 -8.84 -11.68
C GLY A 155 7.90 -7.37 -11.61
N ARG A 156 7.57 -6.79 -12.76
CA ARG A 156 7.00 -5.45 -12.82
C ARG A 156 5.50 -5.54 -12.54
N VAL A 157 5.01 -4.69 -11.65
CA VAL A 157 3.61 -4.63 -11.26
C VAL A 157 3.13 -3.21 -11.46
N HIS A 158 1.94 -3.10 -12.03
CA HIS A 158 1.22 -1.86 -12.17
C HIS A 158 -0.13 -2.00 -11.46
N VAL A 159 -0.44 -1.07 -10.57
CA VAL A 159 -1.70 -1.04 -9.82
C VAL A 159 -2.41 0.27 -10.13
N ALA A 160 -3.62 0.17 -10.66
CA ALA A 160 -4.53 1.30 -10.80
C ALA A 160 -5.60 1.25 -9.70
N PHE A 161 -5.87 2.38 -9.05
CA PHE A 161 -6.80 2.49 -7.93
C PHE A 161 -8.01 3.34 -8.32
N PHE A 162 -9.21 2.86 -8.02
CA PHE A 162 -10.46 3.49 -8.41
C PHE A 162 -11.36 3.70 -7.19
N SER A 163 -11.92 4.89 -7.05
CA SER A 163 -13.03 5.12 -6.13
C SER A 163 -14.24 4.31 -6.58
N ARG A 164 -15.08 3.92 -5.61
CA ARG A 164 -16.31 3.16 -5.89
C ARG A 164 -17.51 4.06 -6.16
N THR A 165 -17.26 5.26 -6.69
CA THR A 165 -18.32 6.20 -7.07
C THR A 165 -18.87 5.82 -8.45
N PRO A 166 -20.19 5.93 -8.71
CA PRO A 166 -20.79 5.41 -9.95
C PRO A 166 -20.23 5.96 -11.26
N ASP A 167 -19.67 7.18 -11.23
CA ASP A 167 -19.14 7.88 -12.41
C ASP A 167 -17.61 7.77 -12.53
N SER A 168 -16.95 7.00 -11.65
CA SER A 168 -15.49 6.79 -11.72
C SER A 168 -15.14 5.82 -12.85
N ILE A 169 -14.54 6.35 -13.92
CA ILE A 169 -14.07 5.59 -15.08
C ILE A 169 -12.54 5.62 -15.19
N LEU A 170 -11.91 6.68 -14.65
CA LEU A 170 -10.46 6.85 -14.63
C LEU A 170 -9.94 6.49 -13.24
N PRO A 171 -8.71 5.95 -13.14
CA PRO A 171 -8.08 5.72 -11.86
C PRO A 171 -7.86 7.06 -11.13
N ASP A 172 -8.05 7.05 -9.82
CA ASP A 172 -7.74 8.19 -8.96
C ASP A 172 -6.22 8.38 -8.85
N TYR A 173 -5.48 7.26 -8.83
CA TYR A 173 -4.02 7.23 -8.91
C TYR A 173 -3.54 5.86 -9.39
N GLU A 174 -2.31 5.81 -9.87
CA GLU A 174 -1.66 4.61 -10.39
C GLU A 174 -0.26 4.46 -9.79
N ILE A 175 0.17 3.23 -9.53
CA ILE A 175 1.51 2.93 -9.02
C ILE A 175 2.13 1.81 -9.86
N GLY A 176 3.23 2.14 -10.53
CA GLY A 176 4.16 1.19 -11.12
C GLY A 176 5.31 0.87 -10.16
N MET A 177 5.67 -0.40 -10.03
CA MET A 177 6.79 -0.83 -9.21
C MET A 177 7.37 -2.16 -9.69
N ARG A 178 8.54 -2.54 -9.17
CA ARG A 178 9.02 -3.91 -9.23
C ARG A 178 8.87 -4.54 -7.86
N TYR A 179 8.22 -5.71 -7.80
CA TYR A 179 8.20 -6.54 -6.60
C TYR A 179 9.21 -7.66 -6.72
N PHE A 180 9.89 -7.97 -5.61
CA PHE A 180 10.69 -9.17 -5.43
C PHE A 180 9.89 -10.24 -4.69
N ALA A 181 10.30 -11.51 -4.82
CA ALA A 181 9.60 -12.66 -4.24
C ALA A 181 9.40 -12.59 -2.71
N ASN A 182 10.21 -11.81 -2.00
CA ASN A 182 10.09 -11.57 -0.57
C ASN A 182 9.17 -10.39 -0.20
N GLY A 183 8.49 -9.77 -1.17
CA GLY A 183 7.57 -8.66 -0.97
C GLY A 183 8.21 -7.27 -0.90
N VAL A 184 9.54 -7.17 -0.96
CA VAL A 184 10.21 -5.87 -1.10
C VAL A 184 9.90 -5.29 -2.49
N SER A 185 9.69 -3.99 -2.58
CA SER A 185 9.48 -3.27 -3.84
C SER A 185 10.53 -2.19 -4.09
N ASP A 186 10.87 -1.96 -5.35
CA ASP A 186 11.65 -0.80 -5.79
C ASP A 186 11.15 -0.23 -7.12
N MET A 187 11.84 0.79 -7.64
CA MET A 187 11.50 1.48 -8.90
C MET A 187 10.06 2.00 -8.92
N LEU A 188 9.67 2.69 -7.83
CA LEU A 188 8.34 3.27 -7.69
C LEU A 188 8.13 4.39 -8.71
N ASP A 189 7.00 4.35 -9.40
CA ASP A 189 6.49 5.39 -10.28
C ASP A 189 5.02 5.60 -9.92
N MET A 190 4.73 6.72 -9.27
CA MET A 190 3.40 7.04 -8.74
C MET A 190 2.81 8.16 -9.58
N ASP A 191 1.65 7.92 -10.19
CA ASP A 191 0.92 8.88 -11.02
C ASP A 191 -0.37 9.29 -10.32
N PHE A 192 -0.49 10.57 -9.98
CA PHE A 192 -1.67 11.16 -9.34
C PHE A 192 -2.53 11.94 -10.36
N GLY A 193 -2.21 11.85 -11.65
CA GLY A 193 -2.88 12.54 -12.74
C GLY A 193 -2.32 13.94 -13.00
N ASP A 194 -2.23 14.80 -11.99
CA ASP A 194 -1.72 16.17 -12.10
C ASP A 194 -0.19 16.27 -11.90
N PHE A 195 0.39 15.34 -11.15
CA PHE A 195 1.83 15.16 -11.01
C PHE A 195 2.22 13.68 -10.89
N ARG A 196 3.48 13.40 -11.21
CA ARG A 196 4.11 12.07 -11.06
C ARG A 196 5.31 12.15 -10.14
N MET A 197 5.49 11.13 -9.32
CA MET A 197 6.63 10.99 -8.42
C MET A 197 7.39 9.70 -8.72
N ARG A 198 8.72 9.80 -8.79
CA ARG A 198 9.60 8.64 -8.91
C ARG A 198 10.30 8.37 -7.59
N GLY A 199 10.20 7.13 -7.10
CA GLY A 199 10.88 6.66 -5.90
C GLY A 199 12.00 5.69 -6.22
N THR A 200 13.22 6.02 -5.80
CA THR A 200 14.39 5.14 -5.90
C THR A 200 14.74 4.58 -4.54
N LEU A 201 14.89 3.26 -4.44
CA LEU A 201 15.33 2.60 -3.21
C LEU A 201 16.79 2.95 -2.94
N HIS A 202 17.04 3.73 -1.89
CA HIS A 202 18.39 4.16 -1.51
C HIS A 202 19.07 3.22 -0.51
N SER A 203 18.31 2.66 0.44
CA SER A 203 18.84 1.76 1.47
C SER A 203 17.80 0.69 1.80
N LEU A 204 18.27 -0.52 2.10
CA LEU A 204 17.46 -1.64 2.52
C LEU A 204 18.16 -2.38 3.66
N THR A 205 17.45 -2.50 4.79
CA THR A 205 17.83 -3.37 5.89
C THR A 205 16.75 -4.43 6.05
N LEU A 206 17.11 -5.69 5.81
CA LEU A 206 16.19 -6.79 6.10
C LEU A 206 16.14 -7.01 7.62
N PRO A 207 14.95 -7.11 8.23
CA PRO A 207 14.86 -7.42 9.64
C PRO A 207 15.44 -8.81 9.90
N PRO A 208 15.96 -9.07 11.12
CA PRO A 208 16.32 -10.42 11.51
C PRO A 208 15.09 -11.33 11.39
N ARG A 209 15.32 -12.58 11.02
CA ARG A 209 14.25 -13.59 11.02
C ARG A 209 13.59 -13.60 12.40
N ALA A 210 12.27 -13.56 12.45
CA ALA A 210 11.54 -13.59 13.72
C ALA A 210 12.01 -14.80 14.54
N ALA A 211 12.56 -14.54 15.73
CA ALA A 211 12.96 -15.59 16.65
C ALA A 211 11.69 -16.13 17.31
N HIS A 212 11.29 -17.34 16.89
CA HIS A 212 10.20 -18.15 17.46
C HIS A 212 8.93 -17.38 17.86
N CYS A 213 8.07 -17.26 16.87
CA CYS A 213 6.63 -17.46 17.01
C CYS A 213 6.35 -18.85 16.41
#